data_AF-A0A2N3VBP8-F1
#
_entry.id   AF-A0A2N3VBP8-F1
#
_cell.length_a   1.000
_cell.length_b   1.000
_cell.length_c   1.000
_cell.angle_alpha   90.00
_cell.angle_beta   90.00
_cell.angle_gamma   90.00
#
_symmetry.space_group_name_H-M   'P 1'
#
loop_
_entity.id
_entity.type
_entity.pdbx_description
1 polymer ?
#
loop_
_entity_poly.entity_id
_entity_poly.type
_entity_poly.pdbx_seq_one_letter_code
_entity_poly.pdbx_strand_id
1 'polypeptide(L)' 'MTKRLIEIDDELLESAQDALGTAGVSDTVRAALNSAVVAHARASEVEWLVNGGMAEMADKDRRDDVWR' A
#
# COMPACT_ATOMS: atom_id res chain seq x y z
N MET A 1 19.47 7.43 5.05
CA MET A 1 18.18 7.61 5.75
C MET A 1 18.27 8.84 6.64
N THR A 2 17.30 9.75 6.57
CA THR A 2 17.22 10.92 7.46
C THR A 2 16.47 10.53 8.73
N LYS A 3 17.10 10.71 9.90
CA LYS A 3 16.45 10.45 11.19
C LYS A 3 15.43 11.55 11.48
N ARG A 4 14.27 11.17 12.00
CA ARG A 4 13.20 12.07 12.43
C ARG A 4 12.88 11.73 13.88
N LEU A 5 12.80 12.74 14.74
CA LEU A 5 12.28 12.59 16.09
C LEU A 5 10.76 12.76 16.01
N ILE A 6 10.04 11.77 16.50
CA ILE A 6 8.58 11.78 16.59
C ILE A 6 8.20 11.19 17.95
N GLU A 7 7.14 11.71 18.53
CA GLU A 7 6.51 11.12 19.70
C GLU A 7 5.51 10.08 19.21
N ILE A 8 5.52 8.90 19.84
CA ILE A 8 4.60 7.80 19.56
C ILE A 8 4.05 7.36 20.92
N ASP A 9 2.75 7.18 20.99
CA ASP A 9 2.12 6.59 22.17
C ASP A 9 2.60 5.14 22.37
N ASP A 10 3.00 4.80 23.60
CA ASP A 10 3.62 3.50 23.90
C ASP A 10 2.62 2.34 23.73
N GLU A 11 1.34 2.53 24.06
CA GLU A 11 0.31 1.50 23.90
C GLU A 11 0.01 1.25 22.41
N LEU A 12 -0.01 2.33 21.61
CA LEU A 12 -0.11 2.24 20.15
C LEU A 12 1.09 1.51 19.55
N LEU A 13 2.30 1.82 20.02
CA LEU A 13 3.52 1.18 19.54
C LEU A 13 3.52 -0.32 19.88
N GLU A 14 3.17 -0.69 21.11
CA GLU A 14 3.08 -2.09 21.54
C GLU A 14 2.02 -2.85 20.72
N SER A 15 0.84 -2.26 20.53
CA SER A 15 -0.22 -2.84 19.69
C SER A 15 0.24 -3.06 18.24
N ALA A 16 0.98 -2.09 17.67
CA ALA A 16 1.52 -2.21 16.34
C ALA A 16 2.64 -3.26 16.25
N GLN A 17 3.46 -3.38 17.29
CA GLN A 17 4.52 -4.38 17.39
C GLN A 17 3.95 -5.80 17.37
N ASP A 18 2.92 -6.05 18.17
CA ASP A 18 2.21 -7.33 18.21
C ASP A 18 1.55 -7.64 16.88
N ALA A 19 0.79 -6.69 16.32
CA ALA A 19 0.06 -6.88 15.07
C ALA A 19 0.99 -7.12 13.87
N LEU A 20 2.18 -6.51 13.86
CA LEU A 20 3.14 -6.61 12.76
C LEU A 20 4.25 -7.64 13.01
N GLY A 21 4.29 -8.27 14.18
CA GLY A 21 5.35 -9.20 14.57
C GLY A 21 6.74 -8.56 14.59
N THR A 22 6.83 -7.31 15.06
CA THR A 22 8.08 -6.53 15.08
C THR A 22 8.47 -6.20 16.52
N ALA A 23 9.78 -6.14 16.82
CA ALA A 23 10.26 -5.84 18.17
C ALA A 23 10.89 -4.44 18.32
N GLY A 24 11.29 -3.81 17.21
CA GLY A 24 12.01 -2.53 17.21
C GLY A 24 11.18 -1.40 16.59
N VAL A 25 11.15 -0.23 17.24
CA VAL A 25 10.36 0.94 16.82
C VAL A 25 10.53 1.29 15.35
N SER A 26 11.78 1.35 14.87
CA SER A 26 12.07 1.70 13.47
C SER A 26 11.53 0.68 12.48
N ASP A 27 11.52 -0.60 12.85
CA ASP A 27 11.03 -1.67 11.99
C ASP A 27 9.50 -1.73 12.01
N THR A 28 8.89 -1.51 13.17
CA THR A 28 7.45 -1.35 13.32
C THR A 28 6.93 -0.19 12.48
N VAL A 29 7.55 1.00 12.58
CA VAL A 29 7.14 2.18 11.80
C VAL A 29 7.32 1.93 10.30
N ARG A 30 8.43 1.29 9.88
CA ARG A 30 8.65 0.98 8.47
C ARG A 30 7.61 0.00 7.93
N ALA A 31 7.31 -1.06 8.70
CA ALA A 31 6.29 -2.04 8.34
C ALA A 31 4.90 -1.42 8.27
N ALA A 32 4.54 -0.57 9.25
CA ALA A 32 3.27 0.13 9.28
C ALA A 32 3.10 1.06 8.07
N LEU A 33 4.11 1.89 7.76
CA LEU A 33 4.08 2.78 6.60
C LEU A 33 3.96 2.00 5.28
N ASN A 34 4.72 0.91 5.14
CA ASN A 34 4.62 0.06 3.95
C ASN A 34 3.22 -0.58 3.81
N SER A 35 2.66 -1.07 4.92
CA SER A 35 1.31 -1.63 4.96
C SER A 35 0.26 -0.60 4.52
N ALA A 36 0.34 0.62 5.04
CA ALA A 36 -0.58 1.70 4.68
C ALA A 36 -0.50 2.07 3.19
N VAL A 37 0.71 2.16 2.63
CA VAL A 37 0.93 2.43 1.20
C VAL A 37 0.34 1.31 0.34
N VAL A 38 0.60 0.05 0.69
CA VAL A 38 0.06 -1.10 -0.06
C VAL A 38 -1.46 -1.17 0.03
N ALA A 39 -2.04 -0.92 1.21
CA ALA A 39 -3.48 -0.90 1.40
C ALA A 39 -4.14 0.19 0.54
N HIS A 40 -3.57 1.39 0.51
CA HIS A 40 -4.05 2.47 -0.33
C HIS A 40 -3.93 2.13 -1.83
N ALA A 41 -2.79 1.62 -2.28
CA ALA A 41 -2.58 1.24 -3.68
C ALA A 41 -3.61 0.21 -4.16
N ARG A 42 -3.90 -0.81 -3.33
CA ARG A 42 -4.92 -1.82 -3.61
C ARG A 42 -6.33 -1.22 -3.68
N ALA A 43 -6.68 -0.33 -2.76
CA ALA A 43 -7.97 0.34 -2.78
C ALA A 43 -8.17 1.15 -4.07
N SER A 44 -7.14 1.91 -4.45
CA SER A 44 -7.14 2.72 -5.68
C SER A 44 -7.19 1.85 -6.95
N GLU A 45 -6.50 0.71 -6.96
CA GLU A 45 -6.56 -0.25 -8.09
C GLU A 45 -7.97 -0.84 -8.25
N VAL A 46 -8.59 -1.24 -7.14
CA VAL A 46 -9.97 -1.74 -7.16
C VAL A 46 -10.94 -0.66 -7.64
N GLU A 47 -10.81 0.57 -7.16
CA GLU A 47 -11.63 1.70 -7.61
C GLU A 47 -11.46 1.94 -9.11
N TRP A 48 -10.23 1.94 -9.62
CA TRP A 48 -9.94 2.08 -11.04
C TRP A 48 -10.58 0.96 -11.88
N LEU A 49 -10.50 -0.29 -11.42
CA LEU A 49 -11.12 -1.43 -12.10
C LEU A 49 -12.66 -1.31 -12.14
N VAL A 50 -13.28 -0.95 -11.01
CA VAL A 50 -14.74 -0.76 -10.90
C VAL A 50 -15.23 0.36 -11.81
N ASN A 51 -14.44 1.42 -11.94
CA ASN A 51 -14.74 2.56 -12.81
C ASN A 51 -14.39 2.31 -14.30
N GLY A 52 -14.19 1.06 -14.69
CA GLY A 52 -13.99 0.69 -16.10
C GLY A 52 -12.56 0.90 -16.60
N GLY A 53 -11.57 0.87 -15.72
CA GLY A 53 -10.15 1.00 -16.08
C GLY A 53 -9.67 0.03 -17.17
N MET A 54 -10.33 -1.13 -17.29
CA MET A 54 -10.03 -2.15 -18.31
C MET A 54 -11.02 -2.14 -19.49
N ALA A 55 -11.88 -1.13 -19.62
CA ALA A 55 -12.92 -1.09 -20.66
C ALA A 55 -12.33 -1.11 -22.07
N GLU A 56 -11.21 -0.42 -22.31
CA GLU A 56 -10.53 -0.43 -23.60
C GLU A 56 -9.94 -1.80 -23.93
N MET A 57 -9.53 -2.56 -22.90
CA MET A 57 -9.08 -3.94 -23.07
C MET A 57 -10.22 -4.92 -23.38
N ALA A 58 -11.49 -4.52 -23.40
CA ALA A 58 -12.57 -5.38 -23.90
C ALA A 58 -12.54 -5.49 -25.44
N ASP A 59 -12.02 -4.47 -26.13
CA ASP A 59 -11.90 -4.42 -27.58
C ASP A 59 -10.66 -5.18 -28.05
N LYS A 60 -10.85 -6.15 -28.96
CA LYS A 60 -9.77 -6.97 -29.51
C LYS A 60 -8.77 -6.12 -30.29
N ASP A 61 -9.24 -5.20 -31.11
CA ASP A 61 -8.36 -4.43 -32.00
C ASP A 61 -7.50 -3.46 -31.18
N ARG A 62 -8.05 -2.87 -30.11
CA ARG A 62 -7.29 -2.05 -29.15
C ARG A 62 -6.27 -2.87 -28.37
N ARG A 63 -6.63 -4.08 -27.91
CA ARG A 63 -5.67 -4.96 -27.22
C ARG A 63 -4.49 -5.33 -28.10
N ASP A 64 -4.75 -5.65 -29.38
CA ASP A 64 -3.72 -6.06 -30.33
C ASP A 64 -2.74 -4.90 -30.67
N ASP A 65 -3.15 -3.64 -30.51
CA ASP A 65 -2.32 -2.46 -30.76
C ASP A 65 -1.29 -2.19 -29.64
N VAL A 66 -1.61 -2.51 -28.39
CA VAL A 66 -0.71 -2.29 -27.23
C VAL A 66 0.55 -3.16 -27.30
N TRP A 67 0.49 -4.32 -27.95
CA TRP A 67 1.60 -5.30 -28.05
C TRP A 67 2.39 -5.27 -29.37
N ARG A 68 2.20 -4.25 -30.21
CA ARG A 68 3.09 -3.98 -31.36
C ARG A 68 4.31 -3.16 -30.96
#